data_AF-A0A355SDJ8-F1
#
_entry.id   AF-A0A355SDJ8-F1
#
_cell.length_a   1.000
_cell.length_b   1.000
_cell.length_c   1.000
_cell.angle_alpha   90.00
_cell.angle_beta   90.00
_cell.angle_gamma   90.00
#
_symmetry.space_group_name_H-M   'P 1'
#
loop_
_entity.id
_entity.type
_entity.pdbx_description
1 polymer ?
#
loop_
_entity_poly.entity_id
_entity_poly.type
_entity_poly.pdbx_seq_one_letter_code
_entity_poly.pdbx_strand_id
1 'polypeptide(L)' 'GAIAWAVGNGIINGKDGRLAPQDTTTRAELAVMFQRMNDLLK' A
#
# COMPACT_ATOMS: atom_id res chain seq x y z
N GLY A 1 6.73 8.58 8.82
CA GLY A 1 7.38 7.96 7.64
C GLY A 1 6.32 7.54 6.65
N ALA A 2 6.60 7.64 5.34
CA ALA A 2 5.60 7.43 4.26
C ALA A 2 4.85 6.09 4.37
N ILE A 3 5.51 5.03 4.82
CA ILE A 3 4.90 3.70 5.05
C ILE A 3 3.80 3.75 6.13
N ALA A 4 4.05 4.42 7.26
CA ALA A 4 3.07 4.49 8.37
C ALA A 4 1.81 5.25 7.97
N TRP A 5 1.96 6.30 7.15
CA TRP A 5 0.82 7.03 6.59
C TRP A 5 0.04 6.16 5.60
N ALA A 6 0.71 5.45 4.71
CA ALA A 6 0.05 4.57 3.74
C ALA A 6 -0.71 3.41 4.40
N VAL A 7 -0.20 2.88 5.51
CA VAL A 7 -0.90 1.87 6.34
C VAL A 7 -2.09 2.48 7.07
N GLY A 8 -1.93 3.66 7.67
CA GLY A 8 -3.02 4.35 8.37
C GLY A 8 -4.18 4.75 7.45
N ASN A 9 -3.91 5.00 6.17
CA ASN A 9 -4.93 5.32 5.17
C ASN A 9 -5.45 4.06 4.42
N GLY A 10 -5.00 2.85 4.79
CA GLY A 10 -5.45 1.61 4.14
C GLY A 10 -4.96 1.42 2.70
N ILE A 11 -3.98 2.21 2.25
CA ILE A 11 -3.36 2.05 0.92
C ILE A 11 -2.58 0.72 0.89
N ILE A 12 -1.77 0.49 1.93
CA ILE A 12 -0.96 -0.72 2.10
C ILE A 12 -1.53 -1.53 3.26
N ASN A 13 -1.92 -2.78 2.97
CA ASN A 13 -2.16 -3.78 4.01
C ASN A 13 -0.97 -4.74 4.02
N GLY A 14 -0.45 -5.03 5.22
CA GLY A 14 0.60 -6.02 5.40
C GLY A 14 0.14 -7.40 4.95
N LYS A 15 1.10 -8.23 4.55
CA LYS A 15 0.90 -9.64 4.23
C LYS A 15 1.16 -10.45 5.50
N ASP A 16 0.22 -11.32 5.89
CA ASP A 16 0.31 -12.14 7.12
C ASP A 16 0.59 -11.33 8.40
N GLY A 17 -0.03 -10.15 8.53
CA GLY A 17 0.13 -9.28 9.70
C GLY A 17 1.49 -8.57 9.78
N ARG A 18 2.30 -8.63 8.73
CA ARG A 18 3.61 -7.95 8.64
C ARG A 18 3.70 -7.04 7.42
N LEU A 19 4.36 -5.92 7.60
CA LEU A 19 4.79 -5.10 6.47
C LEU A 19 6.04 -5.76 5.88
N ALA A 20 5.97 -6.14 4.61
CA ALA A 20 7.07 -6.77 3.89
C ALA A 20 7.65 -5.78 2.86
N PRO A 21 8.29 -4.68 3.28
CA PRO A 21 8.74 -3.60 2.38
C PRO A 21 9.86 -4.04 1.43
N GLN A 22 10.55 -5.14 1.73
CA GLN A 22 11.60 -5.72 0.88
C GLN A 22 11.07 -6.81 -0.05
N ASP A 23 9.79 -7.18 0.08
CA ASP A 23 9.19 -8.22 -0.75
C ASP A 23 8.85 -7.67 -2.13
N THR A 24 8.86 -8.55 -3.14
CA THR A 24 8.64 -8.10 -4.52
C THR A 24 7.17 -7.75 -4.73
N THR A 25 6.89 -6.49 -5.03
CA THR A 25 5.54 -6.04 -5.37
C THR A 25 5.22 -6.39 -6.83
N THR A 26 4.08 -7.04 -7.07
CA THR A 26 3.57 -7.32 -8.42
C THR A 26 2.95 -6.09 -9.06
N ARG A 27 2.87 -6.08 -10.40
CA ARG A 27 2.21 -4.98 -11.15
C ARG A 27 0.74 -4.79 -10.75
N ALA A 28 0.05 -5.88 -10.43
CA ALA A 28 -1.34 -5.84 -9.99
C ALA A 28 -1.46 -5.17 -8.61
N GLU A 29 -0.59 -5.54 -7.66
CA GLU A 29 -0.54 -4.91 -6.33
C GLU A 29 -0.21 -3.42 -6.43
N LEU A 30 0.73 -3.04 -7.30
CA LEU A 30 1.06 -1.64 -7.53
C LEU A 30 -0.12 -0.85 -8.11
N ALA A 31 -0.86 -1.41 -9.07
CA ALA A 31 -2.04 -0.78 -9.64
C ALA A 31 -3.14 -0.54 -8.59
N VAL A 32 -3.34 -1.49 -7.67
CA VAL A 32 -4.29 -1.35 -6.56
C VAL A 32 -3.83 -0.26 -5.59
N MET A 33 -2.53 -0.16 -5.27
CA MET A 33 -2.02 0.92 -4.43
C MET A 33 -2.25 2.29 -5.08
N PHE A 34 -2.00 2.41 -6.39
CA PHE A 34 -2.26 3.66 -7.11
C PHE A 34 -3.74 4.03 -7.16
N GLN A 35 -4.64 3.05 -7.35
CA GLN A 35 -6.08 3.28 -7.29
C GLN A 35 -6.50 3.85 -5.93
N ARG A 36 -6.08 3.21 -4.84
CA ARG A 36 -6.40 3.65 -3.47
C ARG A 36 -5.83 5.03 -3.17
N MET A 37 -4.61 5.30 -3.62
CA MET A 37 -4.00 6.62 -3.49
C MET A 37 -4.80 7.68 -4.25
N ASN A 38 -5.23 7.39 -5.48
CA ASN A 38 -6.02 8.31 -6.29
C ASN A 38 -7.41 8.58 -5.67
N ASP A 39 -8.03 7.60 -5.03
CA ASP A 39 -9.31 7.80 -4.36
C ASP A 39 -9.20 8.59 -3.05
N LEU A 40 -8.04 8.59 -2.39
CA LEU A 40 -7.77 9.43 -1.21
C LEU A 40 -7.44 10.88 -1.53
N LEU A 41 -7.02 11.18 -2.77
CA LEU A 41 -6.65 12.52 -3.21
C LEU A 41 -7.83 13.30 -3.81
N LYS A 42 -9.02 12.71 -3.89
CA LYS A 42 -10.28 13.36 -4.28
C LYS A 42 -10.99 13.93 -3.07
#